data_AF-A0A964VMZ9-F1
#
_entry.id   AF-A0A964VMZ9-F1
#
_cell.length_a   1.000
_cell.length_b   1.000
_cell.length_c   1.000
_cell.angle_alpha   90.00
_cell.angle_beta   90.00
_cell.angle_gamma   90.00
#
_symmetry.space_group_name_H-M   'P 1'
#
loop_
_entity.id
_entity.type
_entity.pdbx_description
1 polymer ?
#
loop_
_entity_poly.entity_id
_entity_poly.type
_entity_poly.pdbx_seq_one_letter_code
_entity_poly.pdbx_strand_id
1 'polypeptide(L)'
;MRTYQTIKQALFSCEHDERFIIHSYVENGSTTTSFDMQVRNKTNRFDLAIEAFETMIRRGVLNKEKGTKLAQKCRQKLVEHGKFIRIHGINPNEIEQWQ
;
A
#
# COMPACT_ATOMS: atom_id res chain seq x y z
N MET A 1 -14.76 12.02 8.44
CA MET A 1 -13.95 10.78 8.32
C MET A 1 -14.48 9.66 9.23
N ARG A 2 -15.34 8.75 8.74
CA ARG A 2 -15.96 7.68 9.57
C ARG A 2 -15.55 6.25 9.18
N THR A 3 -15.10 6.00 7.95
CA THR A 3 -14.97 4.64 7.40
C THR A 3 -13.90 3.77 8.07
N TYR A 4 -12.68 4.27 8.31
CA TYR A 4 -11.66 3.51 9.05
C TYR A 4 -12.13 3.11 10.44
N GLN A 5 -12.69 4.07 11.19
CA GLN A 5 -13.21 3.85 12.53
C GLN A 5 -14.41 2.90 12.51
N THR A 6 -15.28 3.00 11.51
CA THR A 6 -16.41 2.09 11.33
C THR A 6 -15.96 0.65 11.05
N ILE A 7 -14.99 0.45 10.16
CA ILE A 7 -14.45 -0.90 9.89
C ILE A 7 -13.77 -1.45 11.15
N LYS A 8 -12.98 -0.62 11.85
CA LYS A 8 -12.32 -1.03 13.10
C LYS A 8 -13.34 -1.40 14.19
N GLN A 9 -14.42 -0.63 14.33
CA GLN A 9 -15.51 -0.92 15.26
C GLN A 9 -16.28 -2.20 14.89
N ALA A 10 -16.51 -2.44 13.59
CA ALA A 10 -17.14 -3.68 13.13
C ALA A 10 -16.26 -4.90 13.42
N LEU A 11 -14.95 -4.79 13.18
CA LEU A 11 -13.98 -5.86 13.42
C LEU A 11 -13.71 -6.12 14.91
N PHE A 12 -13.97 -5.15 15.80
CA PHE A 12 -13.87 -5.36 17.25
C PHE A 12 -14.78 -6.48 17.75
N SER A 13 -15.89 -6.74 17.05
CA SER A 13 -16.83 -7.82 17.38
C SER A 13 -16.39 -9.19 16.83
N CYS A 14 -15.30 -9.25 16.05
CA CYS A 14 -14.77 -10.49 15.51
C CYS A 14 -13.74 -11.09 16.46
N GLU A 15 -13.87 -12.38 16.78
CA GLU A 15 -12.78 -13.11 17.41
C GLU A 15 -11.55 -13.08 16.47
N HIS A 16 -10.42 -12.57 16.98
CA HIS A 16 -9.14 -12.37 16.29
C HIS A 16 -9.06 -11.14 15.33
N ASP A 17 -9.40 -9.94 15.83
CA ASP A 17 -9.23 -8.66 15.12
C ASP A 17 -7.77 -8.38 14.69
N GLU A 18 -6.79 -8.90 15.43
CA GLU A 18 -5.35 -8.83 15.10
C GLU A 18 -4.96 -9.47 13.75
N ARG A 19 -5.85 -10.25 13.13
CA ARG A 19 -5.61 -10.85 11.81
C ARG A 19 -5.83 -9.88 10.66
N PHE A 20 -6.47 -8.73 10.91
CA PHE A 20 -6.82 -7.77 9.88
C PHE A 20 -5.83 -6.60 9.86
N ILE A 21 -5.41 -6.23 8.66
CA ILE A 21 -4.60 -5.03 8.43
C ILE A 21 -5.41 -4.14 7.47
N ILE A 22 -5.70 -2.92 7.90
CA ILE A 22 -6.65 -2.04 7.22
C ILE A 22 -5.88 -0.86 6.63
N HIS A 23 -5.97 -0.72 5.32
CA HIS A 23 -5.55 0.48 4.59
C HIS A 23 -6.81 1.19 4.09
N SER A 24 -6.97 2.45 4.45
CA SER A 24 -8.12 3.25 4.04
C SER A 24 -7.67 4.65 3.65
N TYR A 25 -8.59 5.43 3.09
CA TYR A 25 -8.37 6.87 2.92
C TYR A 25 -8.08 7.53 4.27
N VAL A 26 -7.03 8.37 4.30
CA VAL A 26 -6.54 9.10 5.49
C VAL A 26 -6.53 10.62 5.26
N GLU A 27 -7.35 11.12 4.34
CA GLU A 27 -7.48 12.55 4.04
C GLU A 27 -6.18 13.22 3.56
N ASN A 28 -5.25 12.44 3.01
CA ASN A 28 -4.03 12.96 2.40
C ASN A 28 -4.19 13.05 0.88
N GLY A 29 -4.39 14.27 0.37
CA GLY A 29 -4.66 14.51 -1.05
C GLY A 29 -4.37 15.94 -1.49
N SER A 30 -4.18 16.10 -2.81
CA SER A 30 -4.19 17.38 -3.55
C SER A 30 -4.44 17.04 -5.02
N THR A 31 -4.45 18.03 -5.91
CA THR A 31 -4.50 17.78 -7.36
C THR A 31 -3.26 16.98 -7.78
N THR A 32 -3.46 15.71 -8.15
CA THR A 32 -2.42 14.78 -8.55
C THR A 32 -3.00 13.63 -9.37
N THR A 33 -2.17 12.68 -9.81
CA THR A 33 -2.61 11.50 -10.56
C THR A 33 -3.43 10.54 -9.70
N SER A 34 -4.26 9.72 -10.34
CA SER A 34 -5.12 8.74 -9.66
C SER A 34 -4.33 7.76 -8.77
N PHE A 35 -3.16 7.29 -9.23
CA PHE A 35 -2.32 6.38 -8.46
C PHE A 35 -1.56 7.10 -7.36
N ASP A 36 -1.07 8.32 -7.59
CA ASP A 36 -0.41 9.10 -6.54
C ASP A 36 -1.36 9.41 -5.38
N MET A 37 -2.66 9.61 -5.67
CA MET A 37 -3.67 9.72 -4.62
C MET A 37 -3.73 8.46 -3.73
N GLN A 38 -3.58 7.26 -4.31
CA GLN A 38 -3.48 6.02 -3.53
C GLN A 38 -2.15 5.88 -2.79
N VAL A 39 -1.05 6.37 -3.36
CA VAL A 39 0.27 6.43 -2.71
C VAL A 39 0.22 7.27 -1.45
N ARG A 40 -0.35 8.47 -1.52
CA ARG A 40 -0.51 9.37 -0.36
C ARG A 40 -1.36 8.77 0.75
N ASN A 41 -2.31 7.91 0.40
CA ASN A 41 -3.18 7.22 1.35
C ASN A 41 -2.68 5.81 1.72
N LYS A 42 -1.52 5.38 1.21
CA LYS A 42 -0.97 4.03 1.39
C LYS A 42 -1.94 2.90 0.99
N THR A 43 -2.88 3.17 0.10
CA THR A 43 -3.87 2.19 -0.39
C THR A 43 -3.48 1.59 -1.74
N ASN A 44 -2.32 1.96 -2.27
CA ASN A 44 -1.81 1.45 -3.54
C ASN A 44 -1.25 0.03 -3.40
N ARG A 45 -1.18 -0.69 -4.52
CA ARG A 45 -0.71 -2.08 -4.60
C ARG A 45 0.70 -2.33 -4.07
N PHE A 46 1.61 -1.34 -4.11
CA PHE A 46 2.99 -1.54 -3.64
C PHE A 46 3.06 -1.50 -2.12
N ASP A 47 2.36 -0.57 -1.47
CA ASP A 47 2.25 -0.55 0.00
C ASP A 47 1.54 -1.81 0.53
N LEU A 48 0.47 -2.25 -0.15
CA LEU A 48 -0.21 -3.51 0.20
C LEU A 48 0.71 -4.72 0.06
N ALA A 49 1.52 -4.78 -1.00
CA ALA A 49 2.48 -5.87 -1.18
C ALA A 49 3.59 -5.85 -0.12
N ILE A 50 4.10 -4.66 0.23
CA ILE A 50 5.10 -4.49 1.29
C ILE A 50 4.56 -5.02 2.62
N GLU A 51 3.35 -4.61 3.02
CA GLU A 51 2.72 -5.06 4.27
C GLU A 51 2.50 -6.58 4.27
N ALA A 52 2.10 -7.15 3.13
CA ALA A 52 1.96 -8.60 2.99
C ALA A 52 3.29 -9.33 3.15
N PHE A 53 4.37 -8.85 2.51
CA PHE A 53 5.71 -9.45 2.66
C PHE A 53 6.20 -9.36 4.10
N GLU A 54 6.10 -8.19 4.73
CA GLU A 54 6.52 -7.98 6.12
C GLU A 54 5.73 -8.85 7.09
N THR A 55 4.42 -9.00 6.86
CA THR A 55 3.56 -9.90 7.63
C THR A 55 3.97 -11.37 7.45
N MET A 56 4.23 -11.82 6.22
CA MET A 56 4.66 -13.20 5.96
C MET A 56 6.03 -13.51 6.59
N ILE A 57 6.95 -12.54 6.59
CA ILE A 57 8.25 -12.68 7.30
C ILE A 57 8.00 -12.82 8.81
N ARG A 58 7.18 -11.95 9.39
CA ARG A 58 6.86 -11.97 10.84
C ARG A 58 6.21 -13.30 11.27
N ARG A 59 5.42 -13.90 10.38
CA ARG A 59 4.76 -15.19 10.60
C ARG A 59 5.63 -16.41 10.24
N GLY A 60 6.87 -16.20 9.78
CA GLY A 60 7.78 -17.28 9.39
C GLY A 60 7.39 -18.03 8.10
N VAL A 61 6.41 -17.53 7.34
CA VAL A 61 5.92 -18.13 6.09
C VAL A 61 6.88 -17.86 4.93
N LEU A 62 7.50 -16.68 4.94
CA LEU A 62 8.43 -16.25 3.90
C LEU A 62 9.83 -16.08 4.47
N ASN A 63 10.83 -16.63 3.76
CA ASN A 63 12.23 -16.41 4.08
C ASN A 63 12.55 -14.90 4.16
N LYS A 64 13.20 -14.48 5.25
CA LYS A 64 13.46 -13.06 5.57
C LYS A 64 14.22 -12.35 4.45
N GLU A 65 15.28 -12.94 3.91
CA GLU A 65 16.09 -12.31 2.86
C GLU A 65 15.26 -12.10 1.59
N LYS A 66 14.54 -13.14 1.15
CA LYS A 66 13.65 -13.07 -0.01
C LYS A 66 12.56 -12.03 0.19
N GLY A 67 11.90 -12.03 1.35
CA GLY A 67 10.83 -11.07 1.66
C GLY A 67 11.33 -9.62 1.70
N THR A 68 12.47 -9.37 2.35
CA THR A 68 13.11 -8.05 2.38
C THR A 68 13.45 -7.57 0.97
N LYS A 69 14.00 -8.43 0.11
CA LYS A 69 14.31 -8.09 -1.29
C LYS A 69 13.07 -7.71 -2.09
N LEU A 70 11.97 -8.45 -1.91
CA LEU A 70 10.69 -8.15 -2.58
C LEU A 70 10.10 -6.83 -2.10
N ALA A 71 10.07 -6.59 -0.78
CA ALA A 71 9.61 -5.33 -0.21
C ALA A 71 10.47 -4.14 -0.70
N GLN A 72 11.80 -4.31 -0.76
CA GLN A 72 12.69 -3.28 -1.28
C GLN A 72 12.41 -2.95 -2.75
N LYS A 73 12.10 -3.95 -3.59
CA LYS A 73 11.69 -3.72 -4.99
C LYS A 73 10.43 -2.86 -5.06
N CYS A 74 9.43 -3.13 -4.23
CA CYS A 74 8.21 -2.31 -4.16
C CYS A 74 8.50 -0.88 -3.68
N ARG A 75 9.36 -0.70 -2.67
CA ARG A 75 9.78 0.62 -2.19
C ARG A 75 10.50 1.41 -3.29
N GLN A 76 11.36 0.75 -4.05
CA GLN A 76 12.05 1.35 -5.19
C GLN A 76 11.05 1.82 -6.27
N LYS A 77 10.02 1.01 -6.57
CA LYS A 77 8.94 1.40 -7.50
C LYS A 77 8.16 2.63 -7.04
N LEU A 78 7.91 2.79 -5.74
CA LEU A 78 7.28 4.00 -5.19
C LEU A 78 8.16 5.24 -5.38
N VAL A 79 9.47 5.12 -5.16
CA VAL A 79 10.43 6.21 -5.41
C VAL A 79 10.47 6.59 -6.89
N GLU A 80 10.52 5.60 -7.78
CA GLU A 80 10.50 5.82 -9.24
C GLU A 80 9.20 6.48 -9.68
N HIS A 81 8.05 6.02 -9.20
CA HIS A 81 6.75 6.62 -9.48
C HIS A 81 6.71 8.09 -9.05
N GLY A 82 7.12 8.40 -7.82
CA GLY A 82 7.13 9.76 -7.30
C GLY A 82 8.05 10.73 -8.05
N LYS A 83 9.15 10.22 -8.64
CA LYS A 83 10.01 10.99 -9.56
C LYS A 83 9.32 11.19 -10.90
N PHE A 84 8.73 10.15 -11.47
CA PHE A 84 8.08 10.18 -12.78
C PHE A 84 6.92 11.17 -12.83
N ILE A 85 5.99 11.11 -11.86
CA ILE A 85 4.83 12.02 -11.84
C ILE A 85 5.24 13.48 -11.65
N ARG A 86 6.35 13.74 -10.96
CA ARG A 86 6.87 15.11 -10.76
C ARG A 86 7.38 15.73 -12.07
N ILE A 87 7.89 14.89 -12.98
CA ILE A 87 8.45 15.32 -14.26
C ILE A 87 7.34 15.37 -15.32
N HIS A 88 6.48 14.35 -15.37
CA HIS A 88 5.56 14.13 -16.48
C HIS A 88 4.09 14.46 -16.18
N GLY A 89 3.71 14.58 -14.90
CA GLY A 89 2.32 14.86 -14.50
C GLY A 89 1.30 13.75 -14.78
N ILE A 90 1.75 12.58 -15.26
CA ILE A 90 0.92 11.42 -15.60
C ILE A 90 1.45 10.16 -14.93
N ASN A 91 0.60 9.14 -14.83
CA ASN A 91 1.03 7.84 -14.33
C ASN A 91 1.94 7.12 -15.34
N PRO A 92 2.93 6.35 -14.87
CA PRO A 92 3.73 5.47 -15.74
C PRO A 92 2.88 4.38 -16.40
N ASN A 93 3.29 3.92 -17.58
CA ASN A 93 2.62 2.80 -18.28
C ASN A 93 2.53 1.53 -17.43
N GLU A 94 3.51 1.25 -16.56
CA GLU A 94 3.45 0.13 -15.61
C GLU A 94 2.22 0.18 -14.70
N ILE A 95 1.70 1.38 -14.40
CA ILE A 95 0.49 1.56 -13.62
C ILE A 95 -0.75 1.42 -14.51
N GLU A 96 -0.78 2.16 -15.62
CA GLU A 96 -1.96 2.26 -16.50
C GLU A 96 -2.25 0.99 -17.30
N GLN A 97 -1.21 0.24 -17.68
CA GLN A 97 -1.32 -0.97 -18.52
C GLN A 97 -1.18 -2.26 -17.72
N TRP A 98 -1.39 -2.19 -16.41
CA TRP A 98 -1.36 -3.38 -15.57
C TRP A 98 -2.59 -4.25 -15.80
N GLN A 99 -2.39 -5.56 -15.94
CA GLN A 99 -3.41 -6.59 -16.15
C GLN A 99 -3.18 -7.76 -15.20
#